data_AF-A0A5J5HQ35-F1
#
_entry.id   AF-A0A5J5HQ35-F1
#
_cell.length_a   1.000
_cell.length_b   1.000
_cell.length_c   1.000
_cell.angle_alpha   90.00
_cell.angle_beta   90.00
_cell.angle_gamma   90.00
#
_symmetry.space_group_name_H-M   'P 1'
#
loop_
_entity.id
_entity.type
_entity.pdbx_description
1 polymer ?
#
loop_
_entity_poly.entity_id
_entity_poly.type
_entity_poly.pdbx_seq_one_letter_code
_entity_poly.pdbx_strand_id
1 'polypeptide(L)'
;MKKALLSFFLLMVISLLAACGSNEEQSATEKETSDIKGLVNDFTEGNMKDQSASITSHELIVTNSDQSKEVYNLSEEEFFVSIAPYISNTHP
;
A
#
# COMPACT_ATOMS: atom_id res chain seq x y z
N MET A 1 -32.01 31.02 -24.55
CA MET A 1 -30.83 30.26 -25.02
C MET A 1 -29.58 30.51 -24.17
N LYS A 2 -29.23 31.77 -23.84
CA LYS A 2 -28.03 32.09 -23.01
C LYS A 2 -28.04 31.48 -21.59
N LYS A 3 -29.21 31.39 -20.95
CA LYS A 3 -29.37 30.77 -19.61
C LYS A 3 -29.23 29.23 -19.64
N ALA A 4 -29.64 28.60 -20.74
CA ALA A 4 -29.47 27.16 -20.94
C ALA A 4 -28.00 26.80 -21.21
N LEU A 5 -27.30 27.65 -21.98
CA LEU A 5 -25.84 27.53 -22.20
C LEU A 5 -25.05 27.71 -20.90
N LEU A 6 -25.44 28.65 -20.03
CA LEU A 6 -24.78 28.85 -18.73
C LEU A 6 -24.98 27.65 -17.78
N SER A 7 -26.17 27.06 -17.78
CA SER A 7 -26.50 25.89 -16.96
C SER A 7 -25.72 24.65 -17.41
N PHE A 8 -25.50 24.49 -18.72
CA PHE A 8 -24.73 23.37 -19.26
C PHE A 8 -23.25 23.47 -18.91
N PHE A 9 -22.69 24.69 -18.97
CA PHE A 9 -21.30 24.94 -18.60
C PHE A 9 -21.05 24.67 -17.11
N LEU A 10 -21.99 25.03 -16.24
CA LEU A 10 -21.89 24.77 -14.81
C LEU A 10 -21.91 23.26 -14.48
N LEU A 11 -22.76 22.50 -15.18
CA LEU A 11 -22.85 21.04 -15.00
C LEU A 11 -21.57 20.32 -15.45
N MET A 12 -20.94 20.80 -16.51
CA MET A 12 -19.67 20.26 -17.02
C MET A 12 -18.52 20.53 -16.04
N VAL A 13 -18.46 21.70 -15.40
CA VAL A 13 -17.43 21.97 -14.39
C VAL A 13 -17.57 21.02 -13.20
N ILE A 14 -18.79 20.75 -12.73
CA ILE A 14 -19.04 19.85 -11.59
C ILE A 14 -18.59 18.41 -11.90
N SER A 15 -18.77 17.92 -13.14
CA SER A 15 -18.33 16.58 -13.51
C SER A 15 -16.82 16.44 -13.62
N LEU A 16 -16.09 17.51 -13.99
CA LEU A 16 -14.62 17.49 -13.98
C LEU A 16 -14.04 17.45 -12.57
N LEU A 17 -14.67 18.09 -11.57
CA LEU A 17 -14.19 18.04 -10.18
C LEU A 17 -14.34 16.66 -9.54
N ALA A 18 -15.36 15.87 -9.92
CA ALA A 18 -15.55 14.51 -9.41
C ALA A 18 -14.46 13.52 -9.89
N ALA A 19 -13.82 13.80 -11.03
CA ALA A 19 -12.79 12.94 -11.62
C ALA A 19 -11.39 13.15 -11.03
N CYS A 20 -11.15 14.26 -10.31
CA CYS A 20 -9.88 14.50 -9.61
C CYS A 20 -9.85 13.92 -8.19
N GLY A 21 -10.93 13.27 -7.75
CA GLY A 21 -11.07 12.70 -6.41
C GLY A 21 -10.65 11.23 -6.29
N SER A 22 -9.97 10.65 -7.29
CA SER A 22 -9.34 9.34 -7.12
C SER A 22 -8.06 9.48 -6.30
N ASN A 23 -8.22 9.84 -5.03
CA ASN A 23 -7.30 9.34 -4.03
C ASN A 23 -7.55 7.83 -4.02
N GLU A 24 -6.58 7.07 -4.54
CA GLU A 24 -6.43 5.66 -4.18
C GLU A 24 -6.13 5.59 -2.68
N GLU A 25 -7.13 5.91 -1.85
CA GLU A 25 -7.23 5.36 -0.50
C GLU A 25 -7.54 3.88 -0.70
N GLN A 26 -6.48 3.16 -1.06
CA GLN A 26 -6.46 1.73 -1.12
C GLN A 26 -6.83 1.27 0.28
N SER A 27 -8.02 0.67 0.40
CA SER A 27 -8.63 0.19 1.63
C SER A 27 -7.71 -0.84 2.29
N ALA A 28 -6.70 -0.36 3.02
CA ALA A 28 -5.82 -1.16 3.83
C ALA A 28 -6.67 -1.72 4.98
N THR A 29 -6.87 -3.04 4.97
CA THR A 29 -7.47 -3.71 6.12
C THR A 29 -6.38 -3.83 7.17
N GLU A 30 -6.45 -3.02 8.21
CA GLU A 30 -5.58 -3.11 9.37
C GLU A 30 -5.86 -4.44 10.07
N LYS A 31 -4.89 -5.36 10.04
CA LYS A 31 -4.98 -6.66 10.70
C LYS A 31 -3.97 -6.70 11.85
N GLU A 32 -4.43 -7.14 13.01
CA GLU A 32 -3.53 -7.65 14.04
C GLU A 32 -3.32 -9.14 13.82
N THR A 33 -2.06 -9.56 13.66
CA THR A 33 -1.71 -10.99 13.61
C THR A 33 -1.01 -11.37 14.90
N SER A 34 -1.33 -12.53 15.45
CA SER A 34 -0.66 -13.03 16.66
C SER A 34 0.76 -13.55 16.39
N ASP A 35 1.19 -13.67 15.13
CA ASP A 35 2.49 -14.21 14.74
C ASP A 35 3.12 -13.43 13.58
N ILE A 36 3.35 -12.13 13.83
CA ILE A 36 3.96 -11.25 12.84
C ILE A 36 5.41 -11.67 12.52
N LYS A 37 6.11 -12.27 13.49
CA LYS A 37 7.49 -12.75 13.33
C LYS A 37 7.58 -13.92 12.37
N GLY A 38 6.67 -14.90 12.50
CA GLY A 38 6.55 -16.01 11.55
C GLY A 38 6.29 -15.49 10.14
N LEU A 39 5.34 -14.56 9.99
CA LEU A 39 5.02 -13.96 8.70
C LEU A 39 6.21 -13.25 8.05
N VAL A 40 6.94 -12.41 8.79
CA VAL A 40 8.14 -11.73 8.29
C VAL A 40 9.24 -12.73 7.92
N ASN A 41 9.41 -13.81 8.70
CA ASN A 41 10.37 -14.87 8.40
C ASN A 41 10.03 -15.56 7.06
N ASP A 42 8.76 -15.91 6.85
CA ASP A 42 8.32 -16.56 5.61
C ASP A 42 8.54 -15.69 4.37
N PHE A 43 8.35 -14.37 4.47
CA PHE A 43 8.71 -13.44 3.39
C PHE A 43 10.22 -13.33 3.19
N THR A 44 11.00 -13.32 4.27
CA THR A 44 12.47 -13.21 4.23
C THR A 44 13.10 -14.45 3.59
N GLU A 45 12.58 -15.65 3.89
CA GLU A 45 13.02 -16.92 3.30
C GLU A 45 12.52 -17.13 1.87
N GLY A 46 11.53 -16.34 1.42
CA GLY A 46 10.92 -16.49 0.10
C GLY A 46 9.92 -17.65 0.01
N ASN A 47 9.32 -18.05 1.14
CA ASN A 47 8.31 -19.11 1.21
C ASN A 47 6.97 -18.65 0.61
N MET A 48 6.66 -17.35 0.66
CA MET A 48 5.44 -16.74 0.13
C MET A 48 5.54 -16.50 -1.37
N LYS A 49 4.98 -17.41 -2.17
CA LYS A 49 4.94 -17.30 -3.63
C LYS A 49 3.79 -16.40 -4.09
N ASP A 50 4.01 -15.66 -5.17
CA ASP A 50 3.02 -14.78 -5.82
C ASP A 50 2.51 -13.59 -4.97
N GLN A 51 3.20 -13.29 -3.87
CA GLN A 51 2.98 -12.11 -3.04
C GLN A 51 4.29 -11.33 -2.92
N SER A 52 4.19 -10.03 -2.70
CA SER A 52 5.33 -9.20 -2.34
C SER A 52 5.08 -8.50 -1.02
N ALA A 53 6.16 -8.18 -0.31
CA ALA A 53 6.06 -7.47 0.95
C ALA A 53 7.12 -6.36 1.01
N SER A 54 6.73 -5.24 1.63
CA SER A 54 7.66 -4.22 2.11
C SER A 54 7.44 -4.00 3.60
N ILE A 55 8.52 -3.68 4.30
CA ILE A 55 8.49 -3.49 5.75
C ILE A 55 9.12 -2.16 6.11
N THR A 56 8.51 -1.46 7.06
CA THR A 56 9.02 -0.23 7.68
C THR A 56 9.19 -0.46 9.18
N SER A 57 9.53 0.58 9.93
CA SER A 57 9.60 0.50 11.40
C SER A 57 8.23 0.35 12.09
N HIS A 58 7.13 0.61 11.39
CA HIS A 58 5.78 0.59 11.99
C HIS A 58 4.78 -0.26 11.20
N GLU A 59 5.13 -0.72 10.00
CA GLU A 59 4.18 -1.40 9.12
C GLU A 59 4.84 -2.52 8.33
N LEU A 60 4.14 -3.64 8.19
CA LEU A 60 4.36 -4.63 7.14
C LEU A 60 3.23 -4.49 6.12
N ILE A 61 3.59 -4.27 4.87
CA ILE A 61 2.66 -4.07 3.76
C ILE A 61 2.79 -5.28 2.83
N VAL A 62 1.76 -6.12 2.76
CA VAL A 62 1.69 -7.28 1.88
C VAL A 62 0.84 -6.93 0.67
N THR A 63 1.41 -7.11 -0.53
CA THR A 63 0.68 -7.00 -1.80
C THR A 63 0.38 -8.41 -2.30
N ASN A 64 -0.91 -8.74 -2.36
CA ASN A 64 -1.42 -10.01 -2.85
C ASN A 64 -1.33 -10.08 -4.39
N SER A 65 -1.52 -11.29 -4.94
CA SER A 65 -1.49 -11.54 -6.38
C SER A 65 -2.57 -10.80 -7.17
N ASP A 66 -3.69 -10.44 -6.53
CA ASP A 66 -4.77 -9.62 -7.09
C ASP A 66 -4.51 -8.11 -6.95
N GLN A 67 -3.32 -7.71 -6.48
CA GLN A 67 -2.90 -6.34 -6.16
C GLN A 67 -3.62 -5.71 -4.95
N SER A 68 -4.44 -6.47 -4.23
CA SER A 68 -4.94 -6.02 -2.92
C SER A 68 -3.79 -5.90 -1.93
N LYS A 69 -3.93 -4.97 -0.98
CA LYS A 69 -2.92 -4.73 0.05
C LYS A 69 -3.48 -5.05 1.43
N GLU A 70 -2.68 -5.73 2.22
CA GLU A 70 -2.89 -5.93 3.65
C GLU A 70 -1.81 -5.16 4.40
N VAL A 71 -2.21 -4.40 5.41
CA VAL A 71 -1.29 -3.58 6.22
C VAL A 71 -1.38 -4.06 7.66
N TYR A 72 -0.23 -4.44 8.20
CA TYR A 72 -0.06 -4.94 9.55
C TYR A 72 0.69 -3.89 10.36
N ASN A 73 0.12 -3.47 11.49
CA ASN A 73 0.75 -2.52 12.39
C ASN A 73 1.85 -3.21 13.21
N LEU A 74 3.05 -2.63 13.22
CA LEU A 74 4.25 -3.11 13.91
C LEU A 74 4.69 -2.17 15.05
N SER A 75 3.91 -1.13 15.37
CA SER A 75 4.31 -0.10 16.34
C SER A 75 4.58 -0.66 17.74
N GLU A 76 3.90 -1.76 18.10
CA GLU A 76 4.05 -2.46 19.38
C GLU A 76 4.97 -3.70 19.28
N GLU A 77 5.52 -3.97 18.09
CA GLU A 77 6.36 -5.12 17.79
C GLU A 77 7.86 -4.79 17.90
N GLU A 78 8.69 -5.82 18.01
CA GLU A 78 10.14 -5.63 18.04
C GLU A 78 10.67 -5.09 16.71
N PHE A 79 11.65 -4.18 16.78
CA PHE A 79 12.26 -3.61 15.59
C PHE A 79 12.99 -4.66 14.76
N PHE A 80 12.60 -4.80 13.48
CA PHE A 80 13.18 -5.76 12.55
C PHE A 80 14.31 -5.16 11.73
N VAL A 81 15.42 -5.91 11.59
CA VAL A 81 16.59 -5.52 10.79
C VAL A 81 16.93 -6.62 9.81
N SER A 82 16.84 -6.31 8.52
CA SER A 82 17.34 -7.15 7.43
C SER A 82 18.60 -6.53 6.84
N ILE A 83 19.67 -7.32 6.75
CA ILE A 83 20.97 -6.88 6.21
C ILE A 83 21.34 -7.84 5.09
N ALA A 84 21.68 -7.27 3.93
CA ALA A 84 22.27 -8.01 2.81
C ALA A 84 23.76 -7.63 2.71
N PRO A 85 24.68 -8.43 3.30
CA PRO A 85 26.11 -8.16 3.20
C PRO A 85 26.59 -8.25 1.74
N TYR A 86 27.56 -7.42 1.39
CA TYR A 86 28.19 -7.41 0.08
C TYR A 86 29.70 -7.24 0.20
N ILE A 87 30.43 -7.67 -0.82
CA ILE A 87 31.90 -7.56 -0.86
C ILE A 87 32.32 -6.25 -1.52
N SER A 88 31.84 -5.99 -2.76
CA SER A 88 32.34 -4.87 -3.57
C SER A 88 31.29 -3.81 -3.91
N ASN A 89 30.08 -4.23 -4.32
CA ASN A 89 29.02 -3.31 -4.74
C ASN A 89 27.70 -3.61 -4.02
N THR A 90 26.90 -2.56 -3.81
CA THR A 90 25.58 -2.61 -3.18
C THR A 90 24.57 -1.76 -3.96
N HIS A 91 23.32 -1.76 -3.53
CA HIS A 91 22.22 -0.97 -4.08
C HIS A 91 21.60 -0.12 -2.96
N PRO A 92 21.31 1.18 -3.19
CA PRO A 92 20.49 2.00 -2.29
C PRO A 92 18.99 1.74 -2.47
#